data_AF-A0A951JHD4-F1
#
_entry.id   AF-A0A951JHD4-F1
#
_cell.length_a   1.000
_cell.length_b   1.000
_cell.length_c   1.000
_cell.angle_alpha   90.00
_cell.angle_beta   90.00
_cell.angle_gamma   90.00
#
_symmetry.space_group_name_H-M   'P 1'
#
loop_
_entity.id
_entity.type
_entity.pdbx_description
1 polymer ?
#
loop_
_entity_poly.entity_id
_entity_poly.type
_entity_poly.pdbx_seq_one_letter_code
_entity_poly.pdbx_strand_id
1 'polypeptide(L)'
;MSLNPMSLNNAALDIATGIAGGLVATWVTDRAGKLLWAATPVEEREREPDEMKESSSKVAARKLVEHCPVPATEENIERTKTTVHYGLGLTWATLYTALRRSTDMRPQTAGMATGIALSLVVDETLCPLLDITPPNDAFPASAHIRGFVTHAIWGLSVAAVAETLNLALGNQTGKTFNAAGNRRSVVEHPRNGRSA
;
A
#
# COMPACT_ATOMS: atom_id res chain seq x y z
N MET A 1 -10.77 -19.19 25.23
CA MET A 1 -10.85 -17.80 24.72
C MET A 1 -11.72 -17.84 23.47
N SER A 2 -13.03 -17.58 23.61
CA SER A 2 -13.98 -17.64 22.49
C SER A 2 -13.89 -16.34 21.70
N LEU A 3 -13.47 -16.39 20.43
CA LEU A 3 -13.49 -15.23 19.55
C LEU A 3 -14.94 -14.93 19.17
N ASN A 4 -15.41 -13.71 19.46
CA ASN A 4 -16.76 -13.30 19.12
C ASN A 4 -16.96 -13.34 17.59
N PRO A 5 -18.06 -13.92 17.06
CA PRO A 5 -18.31 -14.00 15.62
C PRO A 5 -18.39 -12.61 14.95
N MET A 6 -18.80 -11.59 15.72
CA MET A 6 -18.77 -10.18 15.29
C MET A 6 -17.34 -9.66 15.02
N SER A 7 -16.35 -10.15 15.77
CA SER A 7 -14.93 -9.79 15.59
C SER A 7 -14.30 -10.45 14.35
N LEU A 8 -14.77 -11.65 13.97
CA LEU A 8 -14.28 -12.38 12.81
C LEU A 8 -14.78 -11.77 11.50
N ASN A 9 -16.05 -11.36 11.46
CA ASN A 9 -16.63 -10.71 10.29
C ASN A 9 -15.96 -9.37 9.97
N ASN A 10 -15.66 -8.57 11.00
CA ASN A 10 -14.98 -7.29 10.81
C ASN A 10 -13.53 -7.48 10.31
N ALA A 11 -12.81 -8.48 10.82
CA ALA A 11 -11.46 -8.78 10.34
C ALA A 11 -11.44 -9.26 8.88
N ALA A 12 -12.40 -10.10 8.47
CA ALA A 12 -12.53 -10.53 7.08
C ALA A 12 -12.86 -9.34 6.15
N LEU A 13 -13.74 -8.43 6.58
CA LEU A 13 -14.06 -7.20 5.85
C LEU A 13 -12.85 -6.26 5.76
N ASP A 14 -12.07 -6.12 6.83
CA ASP A 14 -10.83 -5.32 6.83
C ASP A 14 -9.79 -5.88 5.85
N ILE A 15 -9.68 -7.21 5.74
CA ILE A 15 -8.81 -7.85 4.76
C ILE A 15 -9.35 -7.61 3.34
N ALA A 16 -10.65 -7.82 3.10
CA ALA A 16 -11.26 -7.64 1.78
C ALA A 16 -11.15 -6.19 1.29
N THR A 17 -11.44 -5.21 2.15
CA THR A 17 -11.29 -3.78 1.84
C THR A 17 -9.83 -3.38 1.66
N GLY A 18 -8.91 -3.95 2.46
CA GLY A 18 -7.47 -3.81 2.26
C GLY A 18 -7.01 -4.34 0.91
N ILE A 19 -7.42 -5.55 0.50
CA ILE A 19 -7.09 -6.14 -0.80
C ILE A 19 -7.60 -5.25 -1.95
N ALA A 20 -8.87 -4.82 -1.90
CA ALA A 20 -9.43 -3.92 -2.90
C ALA A 20 -8.67 -2.58 -2.95
N GLY A 21 -8.33 -2.01 -1.79
CA GLY A 21 -7.50 -0.82 -1.68
C GLY A 21 -6.12 -1.00 -2.28
N GLY A 22 -5.45 -2.12 -1.99
CA GLY A 22 -4.12 -2.44 -2.53
C GLY A 22 -4.13 -2.60 -4.05
N LEU A 23 -5.13 -3.26 -4.63
CA LEU A 23 -5.28 -3.38 -6.08
C LEU A 23 -5.39 -2.00 -6.76
N VAL A 24 -6.32 -1.17 -6.29
CA VAL A 24 -6.55 0.16 -6.87
C VAL A 24 -5.35 1.07 -6.63
N ALA A 25 -4.80 1.08 -5.42
CA ALA A 25 -3.65 1.92 -5.07
C ALA A 25 -2.42 1.59 -5.91
N THR A 26 -2.13 0.30 -6.13
CA THR A 26 -1.00 -0.13 -6.98
C THR A 26 -1.19 0.38 -8.41
N TRP A 27 -2.39 0.24 -8.98
CA TRP A 27 -2.73 0.76 -10.30
C TRP A 27 -2.64 2.30 -10.41
N VAL A 28 -3.04 3.03 -9.35
CA VAL A 28 -2.89 4.50 -9.27
C VAL A 28 -1.42 4.88 -9.24
N THR A 29 -0.64 4.14 -8.45
CA THR A 29 0.78 4.40 -8.22
C THR A 29 1.60 4.18 -9.49
N ASP A 30 1.26 3.17 -10.30
CA ASP A 30 1.89 2.97 -11.62
C ASP A 30 1.73 4.20 -12.53
N ARG A 31 0.60 4.91 -12.43
CA ARG A 31 0.35 6.14 -13.21
C ARG A 31 1.06 7.33 -12.60
N ALA A 32 0.93 7.50 -11.29
CA ALA A 32 1.57 8.59 -10.56
C ALA A 32 3.09 8.53 -10.72
N GLY A 33 3.70 7.35 -10.56
CA GLY A 33 5.13 7.13 -10.74
C GLY A 33 5.60 7.50 -12.14
N LYS A 34 4.88 7.10 -13.19
CA LYS A 34 5.19 7.49 -14.58
C LYS A 34 5.12 9.00 -14.79
N LEU A 35 4.11 9.66 -14.23
CA LEU A 35 3.96 11.12 -14.34
C LEU A 35 5.07 11.85 -13.58
N LEU A 36 5.37 11.42 -12.36
CA LEU A 36 6.44 12.00 -11.54
C LEU A 36 7.82 11.79 -12.18
N TRP A 37 8.06 10.62 -12.76
CA TRP A 37 9.29 10.35 -13.50
C TRP A 37 9.39 11.22 -14.76
N ALA A 38 8.31 11.35 -15.53
CA ALA A 38 8.28 12.21 -16.71
C ALA A 38 8.46 13.70 -16.37
N ALA A 39 7.99 14.13 -15.21
CA ALA A 39 8.18 15.49 -14.69
C ALA A 39 9.57 15.71 -14.06
N THR A 40 10.39 14.65 -13.88
CA THR A 40 11.74 14.79 -13.33
C THR A 40 12.66 15.43 -14.37
N PRO A 41 13.46 16.45 -14.01
CA PRO A 41 14.48 17.03 -14.89
C PRO A 41 15.38 15.95 -15.50
N VAL A 42 15.80 16.15 -16.76
CA VAL A 42 16.62 15.15 -17.47
C VAL A 42 17.95 14.96 -16.75
N GLU A 43 18.54 16.04 -16.25
CA GLU A 43 19.82 16.05 -15.55
C GLU A 43 19.78 15.24 -14.24
N GLU A 44 18.61 15.18 -13.59
CA GLU A 44 18.42 14.35 -12.40
C GLU A 44 18.22 12.88 -12.77
N ARG A 45 17.52 12.59 -13.88
CA ARG A 45 17.33 11.21 -14.37
C ARG A 45 18.63 10.58 -14.87
N GLU A 46 19.50 11.36 -15.51
CA GLU A 46 20.81 10.89 -15.99
C GLU A 46 21.79 10.56 -14.86
N ARG A 47 21.52 11.04 -13.63
CA ARG A 47 22.28 10.66 -12.43
C ARG A 47 21.78 9.37 -11.80
N GLU A 48 20.62 8.86 -12.21
CA GLU A 48 20.11 7.57 -11.72
C GLU A 48 20.93 6.42 -12.35
N PRO A 49 21.20 5.33 -11.62
CA PRO A 49 21.99 4.22 -12.13
C PRO A 49 21.38 3.57 -13.39
N ASP A 50 22.23 3.18 -14.35
CA ASP A 50 21.82 2.55 -15.60
C ASP A 50 21.07 1.22 -15.39
N GLU A 51 21.36 0.53 -14.28
CA GLU A 51 20.71 -0.70 -13.84
C GLU A 51 19.21 -0.51 -13.58
N MET A 52 18.74 0.73 -13.43
CA MET A 52 17.33 1.08 -13.24
C MET A 52 16.53 1.19 -14.54
N LYS A 53 17.13 0.87 -15.69
CA LYS A 53 16.40 0.70 -16.97
C LYS A 53 15.30 -0.37 -16.88
N GLU A 54 15.37 -1.22 -15.86
CA GLU A 54 14.38 -2.22 -15.55
C GLU A 54 13.73 -2.00 -14.18
N SER A 55 12.44 -2.28 -14.07
CA SER A 55 11.71 -2.12 -12.82
C SER A 55 12.20 -3.09 -11.74
N SER A 56 12.31 -2.65 -10.48
CA SER A 56 12.69 -3.48 -9.33
C SER A 56 11.86 -4.75 -9.19
N SER A 57 10.54 -4.70 -9.46
CA SER A 57 9.67 -5.88 -9.43
C SER A 57 10.06 -6.96 -10.44
N LYS A 58 10.69 -6.59 -11.57
CA LYS A 58 11.15 -7.53 -12.60
C LYS A 58 12.48 -8.17 -12.22
N VAL A 59 13.39 -7.38 -11.64
CA VAL A 59 14.63 -7.91 -11.05
C VAL A 59 14.30 -8.90 -9.93
N ALA A 60 13.40 -8.54 -9.02
CA ALA A 60 12.91 -9.42 -7.97
C ALA A 60 12.27 -10.70 -8.53
N ALA A 61 11.47 -10.56 -9.59
CA ALA A 61 10.84 -11.71 -10.26
C ALA A 61 11.84 -12.69 -10.85
N ARG A 62 12.91 -12.21 -11.50
CA ARG A 62 13.98 -13.10 -12.00
C ARG A 62 14.65 -13.87 -10.88
N LYS A 63 15.05 -13.18 -9.80
CA LYS A 63 15.65 -13.84 -8.64
C LYS A 63 14.72 -14.90 -8.04
N LEU A 64 13.42 -14.62 -7.93
CA LEU A 64 12.46 -15.59 -7.44
C LEU A 64 12.33 -16.80 -8.36
N VAL A 65 12.25 -16.58 -9.68
CA VAL A 65 12.12 -17.65 -10.68
C VAL A 65 13.36 -18.55 -10.69
N GLU A 66 14.55 -17.98 -10.55
CA GLU A 66 15.82 -18.73 -10.42
C GLU A 66 15.84 -19.68 -9.21
N HIS A 67 15.09 -19.37 -8.16
CA HIS A 67 14.97 -20.19 -6.95
C HIS A 67 13.71 -21.07 -6.91
N CYS A 68 12.87 -21.02 -7.94
CA CYS A 68 11.63 -21.79 -8.01
C CYS A 68 11.75 -22.95 -9.02
N PRO A 69 10.98 -24.04 -8.85
CA PRO A 69 10.98 -25.16 -9.78
C PRO A 69 10.17 -24.86 -11.06
N VAL A 70 10.30 -23.65 -11.60
CA VAL A 70 9.65 -23.20 -12.83
C VAL A 70 10.71 -22.75 -13.85
N PRO A 71 10.49 -22.97 -15.17
CA PRO A 71 11.44 -22.50 -16.17
C PRO A 71 11.65 -20.99 -16.13
N ALA A 72 12.89 -20.52 -16.26
CA ALA A 72 13.24 -19.10 -16.35
C ALA A 72 12.93 -18.50 -17.72
N THR A 73 11.70 -18.65 -18.20
CA THR A 73 11.22 -18.03 -19.44
C THR A 73 10.78 -16.60 -19.18
N GLU A 74 10.88 -15.74 -20.20
CA GLU A 74 10.42 -14.34 -20.12
C GLU A 74 8.94 -14.24 -19.70
N GLU A 75 8.10 -15.19 -20.16
CA GLU A 75 6.70 -15.27 -19.75
C GLU A 75 6.55 -15.51 -18.25
N ASN A 76 7.30 -16.44 -17.67
CA ASN A 76 7.24 -16.72 -16.23
C ASN A 76 7.78 -15.54 -15.41
N ILE A 77 8.80 -14.83 -15.91
CA ILE A 77 9.34 -13.63 -15.28
C ILE A 77 8.30 -12.51 -15.28
N GLU A 78 7.63 -12.23 -16.40
CA GLU A 78 6.61 -11.18 -16.48
C GLU A 78 5.36 -11.47 -15.64
N ARG A 79 4.93 -12.74 -15.58
CA ARG A 79 3.89 -13.18 -14.66
C ARG A 79 4.32 -12.97 -13.21
N THR A 80 5.52 -13.40 -12.85
CA THR A 80 6.08 -13.25 -11.51
C THR A 80 6.28 -11.78 -11.14
N LYS A 81 6.69 -10.91 -12.07
CA LYS A 81 6.78 -9.46 -11.87
C LYS A 81 5.44 -8.88 -11.43
N THR A 82 4.38 -9.25 -12.13
CA THR A 82 3.02 -8.80 -11.80
C THR A 82 2.60 -9.31 -10.42
N THR A 83 2.89 -10.58 -10.11
CA THR A 83 2.61 -11.18 -8.80
C THR A 83 3.38 -10.50 -7.68
N VAL A 84 4.67 -10.20 -7.86
CA VAL A 84 5.49 -9.49 -6.88
C VAL A 84 4.94 -8.09 -6.64
N HIS A 85 4.68 -7.35 -7.73
CA HIS A 85 4.24 -5.96 -7.67
C HIS A 85 2.89 -5.81 -6.95
N TYR A 86 1.87 -6.54 -7.43
CA TYR A 86 0.55 -6.50 -6.81
C TYR A 86 0.53 -7.23 -5.46
N GLY A 87 1.24 -8.34 -5.31
CA GLY A 87 1.33 -9.08 -4.06
C GLY A 87 1.85 -8.21 -2.92
N LEU A 88 2.93 -7.45 -3.17
CA LEU A 88 3.46 -6.49 -2.21
C LEU A 88 2.42 -5.42 -1.84
N GLY A 89 1.78 -4.81 -2.83
CA GLY A 89 0.72 -3.83 -2.61
C GLY A 89 -0.46 -4.39 -1.80
N LEU A 90 -0.90 -5.61 -2.08
CA LEU A 90 -2.00 -6.25 -1.35
C LEU A 90 -1.60 -6.52 0.11
N THR A 91 -0.42 -7.09 0.33
CA THR A 91 0.09 -7.37 1.68
C THR A 91 0.18 -6.09 2.50
N TRP A 92 0.78 -5.03 1.97
CA TRP A 92 0.91 -3.76 2.70
C TRP A 92 -0.43 -3.06 2.91
N ALA A 93 -1.39 -3.19 2.00
CA ALA A 93 -2.72 -2.63 2.20
C ALA A 93 -3.48 -3.30 3.36
N THR A 94 -3.22 -4.58 3.63
CA THR A 94 -3.75 -5.23 4.85
C THR A 94 -3.07 -4.72 6.13
N LEU A 95 -1.80 -4.29 6.06
CA LEU A 95 -1.15 -3.62 7.18
C LEU A 95 -1.80 -2.27 7.48
N TYR A 96 -2.21 -1.52 6.46
CA TYR A 96 -3.01 -0.30 6.64
C TYR A 96 -4.30 -0.59 7.43
N THR A 97 -5.08 -1.60 7.04
CA THR A 97 -6.36 -1.90 7.72
C THR A 97 -6.13 -2.41 9.15
N ALA A 98 -5.07 -3.20 9.38
CA ALA A 98 -4.64 -3.59 10.72
C ALA A 98 -4.23 -2.38 11.59
N LEU A 99 -3.46 -1.44 11.04
CA LEU A 99 -3.07 -0.21 11.72
C LEU A 99 -4.29 0.65 12.08
N ARG A 100 -5.24 0.79 11.15
CA ARG A 100 -6.49 1.53 11.38
C ARG A 100 -7.38 0.92 12.44
N ARG A 101 -7.45 -0.41 12.50
CA ARG A 101 -8.20 -1.12 13.54
C ARG A 101 -7.56 -0.97 14.92
N SER A 102 -6.23 -1.07 14.97
CA SER A 102 -5.47 -1.07 16.24
C SER A 102 -5.18 0.32 16.82
N THR A 103 -5.29 1.39 16.03
CA THR A 103 -4.93 2.75 16.46
C THR A 103 -6.06 3.76 16.25
N ASP A 104 -5.92 4.95 16.85
CA ASP A 104 -6.81 6.09 16.64
C ASP A 104 -6.33 7.06 15.55
N MET A 105 -5.40 6.61 14.70
CA MET A 105 -4.92 7.40 13.58
C MET A 105 -6.05 7.72 12.60
N ARG A 106 -6.05 8.97 12.12
CA ARG A 106 -6.90 9.38 11.01
C ARG A 106 -6.52 8.59 9.76
N PRO A 107 -7.47 8.31 8.85
CA PRO A 107 -7.18 7.55 7.63
C PRO A 107 -6.02 8.09 6.82
N GLN A 108 -5.93 9.41 6.65
CA GLN A 108 -4.87 10.04 5.87
C GLN A 108 -3.49 9.82 6.52
N THR A 109 -3.42 9.96 7.85
CA THR A 109 -2.19 9.76 8.62
C THR A 109 -1.76 8.29 8.59
N ALA A 110 -2.68 7.36 8.79
CA ALA A 110 -2.39 5.93 8.71
C ALA A 110 -1.96 5.52 7.29
N GLY A 111 -2.61 6.07 6.27
CA GLY A 111 -2.28 5.84 4.86
C GLY A 111 -0.88 6.33 4.53
N MET A 112 -0.58 7.59 4.85
CA MET A 112 0.77 8.16 4.68
C MET A 112 1.81 7.37 5.47
N ALA A 113 1.56 7.04 6.74
CA ALA A 113 2.50 6.26 7.54
C ALA A 113 2.77 4.89 6.94
N THR A 114 1.73 4.19 6.46
CA THR A 114 1.88 2.87 5.83
C THR A 114 2.66 2.97 4.52
N GLY A 115 2.34 3.96 3.67
CA GLY A 115 3.04 4.17 2.40
C GLY A 115 4.51 4.58 2.59
N ILE A 116 4.79 5.54 3.46
CA ILE A 116 6.17 5.96 3.76
C ILE A 116 6.96 4.79 4.38
N ALA A 117 6.34 4.02 5.28
CA ALA A 117 6.96 2.83 5.82
C ALA A 117 7.25 1.79 4.73
N LEU A 118 6.35 1.61 3.75
CA LEU A 118 6.57 0.74 2.61
C LEU A 118 7.82 1.16 1.83
N SER A 119 7.97 2.44 1.51
CA SER A 119 9.14 2.93 0.78
C SER A 119 10.44 2.78 1.58
N LEU A 120 10.43 3.14 2.88
CA LEU A 120 11.61 2.99 3.72
C LEU A 120 12.04 1.52 3.91
N VAL A 121 11.07 0.64 4.17
CA VAL A 121 11.37 -0.77 4.42
C VAL A 121 11.71 -1.50 3.13
N VAL A 122 10.97 -1.25 2.05
CA VAL A 122 11.17 -2.00 0.81
C VAL A 122 12.20 -1.33 -0.08
N ASP A 123 11.97 -0.09 -0.49
CA ASP A 123 12.84 0.58 -1.47
C ASP A 123 14.21 0.91 -0.87
N GLU A 124 14.24 1.46 0.34
CA GLU A 124 15.48 1.97 0.94
C GLU A 124 16.24 0.92 1.75
N THR A 125 15.63 -0.24 2.02
CA THR A 125 16.26 -1.29 2.85
C THR A 125 16.30 -2.63 2.14
N LEU A 126 15.15 -3.27 1.91
CA LEU A 126 15.13 -4.64 1.38
C LEU A 126 15.63 -4.73 -0.06
N CYS A 127 15.27 -3.78 -0.93
CA CYS A 127 15.69 -3.79 -2.33
C CYS A 127 17.23 -3.72 -2.47
N PRO A 128 17.93 -2.75 -1.85
CA PRO A 128 19.39 -2.73 -1.83
C PRO A 128 20.00 -3.95 -1.14
N LEU A 129 19.47 -4.35 0.02
CA LEU A 129 20.00 -5.47 0.80
C LEU A 129 19.94 -6.81 0.04
N LEU A 130 18.92 -6.97 -0.81
CA LEU A 130 18.71 -8.15 -1.64
C LEU A 130 19.29 -7.99 -3.05
N ASP A 131 20.10 -6.95 -3.30
CA ASP A 131 20.66 -6.58 -4.61
C ASP A 131 19.60 -6.51 -5.73
N ILE A 132 18.38 -6.09 -5.40
CA ILE A 132 17.30 -5.83 -6.37
C ILE A 132 17.52 -4.46 -7.02
N THR A 133 18.08 -3.51 -6.27
CA THR A 133 18.49 -2.18 -6.73
C THR A 133 19.93 -1.89 -6.30
N PRO A 134 20.62 -0.93 -6.93
CA PRO A 134 21.86 -0.35 -6.42
C PRO A 134 21.72 0.19 -4.97
N PRO A 135 22.84 0.45 -4.27
CA PRO A 135 22.81 1.07 -2.95
C PRO A 135 22.25 2.49 -3.00
N ASN A 136 21.65 2.95 -1.91
CA ASN A 136 20.92 4.23 -1.86
C ASN A 136 21.79 5.44 -2.23
N ASP A 137 23.08 5.43 -1.89
CA ASP A 137 24.01 6.53 -2.22
C ASP A 137 24.36 6.63 -3.71
N ALA A 138 23.98 5.64 -4.52
CA ALA A 138 24.07 5.70 -5.97
C ALA A 138 22.95 6.54 -6.61
N PHE A 139 21.92 6.91 -5.86
CA PHE A 139 20.78 7.68 -6.35
C PHE A 139 20.85 9.15 -5.93
N PRO A 140 20.39 10.08 -6.77
CA PRO A 140 20.21 11.47 -6.35
C PRO A 140 19.06 11.57 -5.32
N ALA A 141 19.15 12.53 -4.39
CA ALA A 141 18.11 12.79 -3.39
C ALA A 141 16.71 12.96 -3.98
N SER A 142 16.63 13.51 -5.21
CA SER A 142 15.39 13.67 -5.98
C SER A 142 14.68 12.33 -6.27
N ALA A 143 15.43 11.25 -6.51
CA ALA A 143 14.88 9.92 -6.75
C ALA A 143 14.23 9.33 -5.48
N HIS A 144 14.89 9.48 -4.32
CA HIS A 144 14.32 9.06 -3.03
C HIS A 144 13.04 9.85 -2.70
N ILE A 145 13.07 11.18 -2.84
CA ILE A 145 11.88 12.01 -2.61
C ILE A 145 10.74 11.60 -3.53
N ARG A 146 11.03 11.33 -4.81
CA ARG A 146 10.04 10.84 -5.78
C ARG A 146 9.49 9.47 -5.36
N GLY A 147 10.33 8.57 -4.88
CA GLY A 147 9.93 7.28 -4.30
C GLY A 147 8.98 7.44 -3.11
N PHE A 148 9.34 8.29 -2.14
CA PHE A 148 8.50 8.58 -0.98
C PHE A 148 7.15 9.21 -1.36
N VAL A 149 7.14 10.15 -2.30
CA VAL A 149 5.89 10.77 -2.79
C VAL A 149 5.01 9.74 -3.48
N THR A 150 5.61 8.89 -4.33
CA THR A 150 4.90 7.82 -5.03
C THR A 150 4.23 6.87 -4.04
N HIS A 151 4.93 6.47 -2.98
CA HIS A 151 4.38 5.60 -1.94
C HIS A 151 3.41 6.30 -0.99
N ALA A 152 3.56 7.60 -0.74
CA ALA A 152 2.56 8.37 -0.01
C ALA A 152 1.23 8.43 -0.79
N ILE A 153 1.29 8.60 -2.12
CA ILE A 153 0.11 8.51 -3.01
C ILE A 153 -0.52 7.13 -2.94
N TRP A 154 0.30 6.07 -2.97
CA TRP A 154 -0.17 4.71 -2.78
C TRP A 154 -0.94 4.56 -1.46
N GLY A 155 -0.35 4.97 -0.34
CA GLY A 155 -0.95 4.84 0.99
C GLY A 155 -2.24 5.65 1.17
N LEU A 156 -2.29 6.86 0.61
CA LEU A 156 -3.51 7.67 0.57
C LEU A 156 -4.60 7.04 -0.30
N SER A 157 -4.22 6.39 -1.39
CA SER A 157 -5.16 5.67 -2.27
C SER A 157 -5.76 4.45 -1.57
N VAL A 158 -4.94 3.67 -0.84
CA VAL A 158 -5.43 2.58 0.01
C VAL A 158 -6.43 3.12 1.04
N ALA A 159 -6.07 4.20 1.75
CA ALA A 159 -6.94 4.81 2.75
C ALA A 159 -8.27 5.27 2.15
N ALA A 160 -8.25 5.94 1.01
CA ALA A 160 -9.46 6.38 0.33
C ALA A 160 -10.39 5.21 0.01
N VAL A 161 -9.87 4.17 -0.66
CA VAL A 161 -10.68 3.03 -1.10
C VAL A 161 -11.19 2.22 0.10
N ALA A 162 -10.31 1.87 1.03
CA ALA A 162 -10.67 1.02 2.16
C ALA A 162 -11.71 1.69 3.07
N GLU A 163 -11.56 2.97 3.37
CA GLU A 163 -12.54 3.68 4.21
C GLU A 163 -13.86 3.90 3.47
N THR A 164 -13.84 4.22 2.16
CA THR A 164 -15.08 4.33 1.37
C THR A 164 -15.84 3.01 1.35
N LEU A 165 -15.16 1.88 1.16
CA LEU A 165 -15.79 0.56 1.19
C LEU A 165 -16.32 0.22 2.58
N ASN A 166 -15.54 0.47 3.64
CA ASN A 166 -15.99 0.24 5.01
C ASN A 166 -17.22 1.08 5.37
N LEU A 167 -17.27 2.34 4.94
CA LEU A 167 -18.45 3.20 5.08
C LEU A 167 -19.66 2.64 4.31
N ALA A 168 -19.47 2.23 3.06
CA ALA A 168 -20.54 1.70 2.21
C ALA A 168 -21.09 0.36 2.73
N LEU A 169 -20.25 -0.46 3.34
CA LEU A 169 -20.60 -1.77 3.89
C LEU A 169 -21.16 -1.68 5.33
N GLY A 170 -21.22 -0.48 5.91
CA GLY A 170 -21.61 -0.30 7.32
C GLY A 170 -20.60 -0.90 8.31
N ASN A 171 -19.40 -1.26 7.84
CA ASN A 171 -18.29 -1.75 8.67
C ASN A 171 -17.64 -0.54 9.35
N GLN A 172 -18.33 0.03 10.32
CA GLN A 172 -17.77 1.09 11.13
C GLN A 172 -16.79 0.46 12.12
N THR A 173 -15.49 0.48 11.80
CA THR A 173 -14.52 0.73 12.86
C THR A 173 -15.04 1.98 13.58
N GLY A 174 -15.39 1.92 14.86
CA GLY A 174 -16.20 2.95 15.57
C GLY A 174 -15.54 4.32 15.74
N LYS A 175 -14.84 4.82 14.73
CA LYS A 175 -13.95 5.98 14.71
C LYS A 175 -14.26 6.79 13.46
N THR A 176 -15.43 7.44 13.43
CA THR A 176 -15.72 8.42 12.39
C THR A 176 -15.11 9.77 12.79
N PHE A 177 -14.54 10.49 11.83
CA PHE A 177 -13.99 11.83 12.04
C PHE A 177 -14.81 12.84 11.21
N ASN A 178 -15.08 14.03 11.77
CA ASN A 178 -15.74 15.10 11.02
C ASN A 178 -14.75 15.77 10.04
N ALA A 179 -15.25 16.66 9.17
CA ALA A 179 -14.43 17.41 8.21
C ALA A 179 -13.32 18.26 8.88
N ALA A 180 -13.51 18.65 10.14
CA ALA A 180 -12.51 19.35 10.94
C ALA A 180 -11.48 18.42 11.62
N GLY A 181 -11.61 17.09 11.47
CA GLY A 181 -10.68 16.11 12.04
C GLY A 181 -10.99 15.68 13.48
N ASN A 182 -12.10 16.12 14.07
CA ASN A 182 -12.53 15.69 15.39
C ASN A 182 -13.30 14.36 15.31
N ARG A 183 -13.05 13.48 16.29
CA ARG A 183 -13.77 12.21 16.44
C ARG A 183 -15.27 12.50 16.64
N ARG A 184 -16.13 11.93 15.79
CA ARG A 184 -17.57 11.86 16.05
C ARG A 184 -17.82 10.66 16.94
N SER A 185 -18.34 10.91 18.14
CA SER A 185 -19.07 9.87 18.85
C SER A 185 -20.28 9.52 17.98
N VAL A 186 -20.36 8.29 17.50
CA VAL A 186 -21.62 7.78 16.97
C VAL A 186 -22.56 7.78 18.16
N VAL A 187 -23.51 8.72 18.17
CA VAL A 187 -24.63 8.68 19.11
C VAL A 187 -25.37 7.40 18.76
N GLU A 188 -25.25 6.38 19.62
CA GLU A 188 -26.17 5.24 19.58
C GLU A 188 -27.57 5.83 19.68
N HIS A 189 -28.33 5.75 18.59
CA HIS A 189 -29.74 6.05 18.66
C HIS A 189 -30.36 4.93 19.51
N PRO A 190 -30.94 5.23 20.68
CA PRO A 190 -31.67 4.21 21.40
C PRO A 190 -32.79 3.76 20.47
N ARG A 191 -32.79 2.48 20.08
CA ARG A 191 -34.00 1.82 19.59
C ARG A 191 -34.96 1.80 20.76
N ASN A 192 -35.64 2.92 20.97
CA ASN A 192 -36.60 3.06 22.03
C ASN A 192 -37.83 2.24 21.66
N GLY A 193 -38.25 1.43 22.62
CA GLY A 193 -39.14 0.30 22.42
C GLY A 193 -40.51 0.66 21.86
N ARG A 194 -41.09 -0.33 21.19
CA ARG A 194 -42.53 -0.55 21.21
C ARG A 194 -42.78 -1.95 21.73
N SER A 195 -43.02 -2.04 23.03
CA SER A 195 -43.91 -3.02 23.63
C SER A 195 -45.25 -2.32 23.85
N ALA A 196 -46.25 -2.72 23.07
CA ALA A 196 -47.66 -2.78 23.46
C ALA A 196 -48.31 -3.82 22.53
#